data_AF-A0A2H5FIW5-F1
#
_entry.id   AF-A0A2H5FIW5-F1
#
_cell.length_a   1.000
_cell.length_b   1.000
_cell.length_c   1.000
_cell.angle_alpha   90.00
_cell.angle_beta   90.00
_cell.angle_gamma   90.00
#
_symmetry.space_group_name_H-M   'P 1'
#
loop_
_entity.id
_entity.type
_entity.pdbx_description
1 polymer ?
#
loop_
_entity_poly.entity_id
_entity_poly.type
_entity_poly.pdbx_seq_one_letter_code
_entity_poly.pdbx_strand_id
1 'polypeptide(L)'
;MPKSKKTTPAYNALFQEFSPPSVGLNRKKEPFITVDTGQSCHVFATASAPSWTTRDSVNKKYETIGTEEAMRRLQQQINHDLDEEDKKRMNPEYVIQPFPQPSVEERTQERKTNMEEILQLRNLQETVLPVENMYLCGGFREGKMTPEHMWIEDHTNNKTYDTFINRGGVAVVDGVGKDGEAFKPGCEGSAFKGEDIGRVKVAGYTYGQLIAIASGAEKQPPFPDSIANTPQVLMAMETVKLVNEALAKVPPPALTEAEQNILKKVQQEQIKKKSDIEIKKVVTDLTGADKVNYESALDKLADEARQQREVATAIVGSGFNPFVKLSQDLSVIKPDPITNTDSLDDAVRLKNGLLEEIRTLEQKKGTIAPEYQEQFQLKINEARNRISSALPENVEKLGQELNSIKPEQIKQSKTLREANNHFETLTNKIQELEEKKNTLPEKYQAKFQEKIDTLKQSVNTSFDDKVKVRETVEQIRRAATDYLEWSNKNAKGFRFSFLSHGSYGREQAQKLLTMIQNPDTPMANILKVANETVKTSGTNKNSFSRYLYDELEGKKQLVGVDSLTQNFKDYKKQMSTILHKEIEKEETNTKGMQV
;
A
#
# COMPACT_ATOMS: atom_id res chain seq x y z
N MET A 1 -8.51 31.93 -33.45
CA MET A 1 -9.42 32.69 -32.54
C MET A 1 -10.58 31.81 -32.04
N PRO A 2 -10.95 31.85 -30.74
CA PRO A 2 -12.12 31.12 -30.25
C PRO A 2 -13.38 31.58 -31.00
N LYS A 3 -14.09 30.63 -31.61
CA LYS A 3 -15.29 30.90 -32.44
C LYS A 3 -16.52 31.25 -31.62
N SER A 4 -16.42 31.22 -30.28
CA SER A 4 -17.46 31.61 -29.34
C SER A 4 -16.89 32.40 -28.17
N LYS A 5 -17.70 33.34 -27.66
CA LYS A 5 -17.41 34.10 -26.42
C LYS A 5 -17.33 33.22 -25.18
N LYS A 6 -17.84 31.99 -25.25
CA LYS A 6 -17.81 31.01 -24.15
C LYS A 6 -16.58 30.09 -24.18
N THR A 7 -15.75 30.22 -25.21
CA THR A 7 -14.57 29.37 -25.40
C THR A 7 -13.30 30.15 -25.10
N THR A 8 -12.46 29.63 -24.22
CA THR A 8 -11.14 30.21 -23.98
C THR A 8 -10.15 29.73 -25.05
N PRO A 9 -9.08 30.50 -25.35
CA PRO A 9 -8.04 30.07 -26.27
C PRO A 9 -7.43 28.71 -25.88
N ALA A 10 -7.08 28.52 -24.60
CA ALA A 10 -6.55 27.25 -24.10
C ALA A 10 -7.53 26.08 -24.30
N TYR A 11 -8.82 26.24 -24.00
CA TYR A 11 -9.79 25.15 -24.18
C TYR A 11 -10.00 24.82 -25.66
N ASN A 12 -10.08 25.84 -26.53
CA ASN A 12 -10.17 25.64 -27.98
C ASN A 12 -8.97 24.85 -28.51
N ALA A 13 -7.75 25.27 -28.14
CA ALA A 13 -6.52 24.63 -28.60
C ALA A 13 -6.35 23.21 -28.06
N LEU A 14 -6.76 22.91 -26.82
CA LEU A 14 -6.55 21.59 -26.23
C LEU A 14 -7.67 20.59 -26.53
N PHE A 15 -8.92 21.06 -26.55
CA PHE A 15 -10.10 20.17 -26.50
C PHE A 15 -11.07 20.35 -27.66
N GLN A 16 -10.79 21.22 -28.63
CA GLN A 16 -11.66 21.40 -29.81
C GLN A 16 -10.94 21.11 -31.13
N GLU A 17 -11.68 20.52 -32.06
CA GLU A 17 -11.26 20.30 -33.44
C GLU A 17 -11.58 21.50 -34.30
N PHE A 18 -10.63 21.85 -35.16
CA PHE A 18 -10.84 22.94 -36.10
C PHE A 18 -11.92 22.54 -37.09
N SER A 19 -13.00 23.32 -37.14
CA SER A 19 -14.05 23.20 -38.13
C SER A 19 -14.10 24.48 -38.97
N PRO A 20 -14.16 24.44 -40.30
CA PRO A 20 -14.28 25.65 -41.13
C PRO A 20 -15.40 26.57 -40.62
N PRO A 21 -15.22 27.91 -40.65
CA PRO A 21 -16.28 28.84 -40.29
C PRO A 21 -17.56 28.53 -41.07
N SER A 22 -18.68 28.34 -40.35
CA SER A 22 -19.96 27.99 -40.95
C SER A 22 -21.12 28.53 -40.11
N VAL A 23 -22.33 28.40 -40.64
CA VAL A 23 -23.59 28.77 -40.00
C VAL A 23 -24.46 27.53 -39.88
N GLY A 24 -25.02 27.31 -38.69
CA GLY A 24 -26.02 26.28 -38.44
C GLY A 24 -27.40 26.90 -38.19
N LEU A 25 -28.42 26.06 -38.11
CA LEU A 25 -29.79 26.46 -37.77
C LEU A 25 -30.19 25.90 -36.41
N ASN A 26 -30.73 26.74 -35.54
CA ASN A 26 -31.26 26.29 -34.25
C ASN A 26 -32.62 25.59 -34.41
N ARG A 27 -33.22 25.11 -33.32
CA ARG A 27 -34.55 24.44 -33.35
C ARG A 27 -35.67 25.33 -33.91
N LYS A 28 -35.51 26.66 -33.88
CA LYS A 28 -36.44 27.65 -34.45
C LYS A 28 -36.09 28.05 -35.89
N LYS A 29 -35.12 27.36 -36.52
CA LYS A 29 -34.56 27.69 -37.85
C LYS A 29 -33.93 29.08 -37.93
N GLU A 30 -33.41 29.58 -36.81
CA GLU A 30 -32.64 30.83 -36.80
C GLU A 30 -31.15 30.50 -36.98
N PRO A 31 -30.43 31.28 -37.81
CA PRO A 31 -29.01 31.07 -38.08
C PRO A 31 -28.15 31.39 -36.85
N PHE A 32 -27.13 30.58 -36.61
CA PHE A 32 -26.10 30.84 -35.60
C PHE A 32 -24.71 30.44 -36.11
N ILE A 33 -23.67 31.14 -35.66
CA ILE A 33 -22.29 30.83 -36.02
C ILE A 33 -21.88 29.52 -35.33
N THR A 34 -21.40 28.54 -36.10
CA THR A 34 -20.94 27.27 -35.53
C THR A 34 -19.61 27.46 -34.80
N VAL A 35 -19.46 26.76 -33.69
CA VAL A 35 -18.20 26.68 -32.95
C VAL A 35 -17.36 25.52 -33.46
N ASP A 36 -16.09 25.50 -33.07
CA ASP A 36 -15.27 24.29 -33.22
C ASP A 36 -15.86 23.14 -32.41
N THR A 37 -15.87 21.96 -33.02
CA THR A 37 -16.34 20.70 -32.43
C THR A 37 -15.49 20.40 -31.19
N GLY A 38 -16.09 20.49 -30.00
CA GLY A 38 -15.42 20.15 -28.75
C GLY A 38 -15.32 18.66 -28.50
N GLN A 39 -14.57 18.28 -27.47
CA GLN A 39 -14.51 16.89 -27.03
C GLN A 39 -15.91 16.36 -26.67
N SER A 40 -16.16 15.09 -26.99
CA SER A 40 -17.39 14.40 -26.63
C SER A 40 -17.53 14.32 -25.10
N CYS A 41 -18.78 14.25 -24.63
CA CYS A 41 -19.08 14.07 -23.21
C CYS A 41 -18.49 12.77 -22.65
N HIS A 42 -18.45 11.71 -23.47
CA HIS A 42 -17.83 10.42 -23.12
C HIS A 42 -16.32 10.56 -22.91
N VAL A 43 -15.62 11.25 -23.81
CA VAL A 43 -14.17 11.50 -23.68
C VAL A 43 -13.89 12.35 -22.46
N PHE A 44 -14.66 13.41 -22.21
CA PHE A 44 -14.47 14.26 -21.03
C PHE A 44 -14.61 13.47 -19.73
N ALA A 45 -15.72 12.73 -19.60
CA ALA A 45 -16.05 12.02 -18.37
C ALA A 45 -15.08 10.85 -18.08
N THR A 46 -14.52 10.21 -19.12
CA THR A 46 -13.60 9.07 -18.96
C THR A 46 -12.12 9.47 -18.89
N ALA A 47 -11.67 10.41 -19.71
CA ALA A 47 -10.25 10.71 -19.84
C ALA A 47 -9.90 12.21 -19.87
N SER A 48 -10.65 12.99 -20.65
CA SER A 48 -10.31 14.38 -21.00
C SER A 48 -8.90 14.51 -21.57
N ALA A 49 -8.50 13.61 -22.48
CA ALA A 49 -7.15 13.60 -23.00
C ALA A 49 -6.88 14.82 -23.90
N PRO A 50 -5.79 15.59 -23.69
CA PRO A 50 -5.45 16.73 -24.53
C PRO A 50 -5.00 16.31 -25.94
N SER A 51 -4.43 15.10 -26.09
CA SER A 51 -3.99 14.59 -27.40
C SER A 51 -5.14 14.02 -28.23
N TRP A 52 -5.15 14.32 -29.53
CA TRP A 52 -6.16 13.82 -30.47
C TRP A 52 -6.18 12.29 -30.57
N THR A 53 -5.01 11.67 -30.72
CA THR A 53 -4.86 10.22 -30.85
C THR A 53 -5.47 9.46 -29.66
N THR A 54 -5.30 9.97 -28.44
CA THR A 54 -5.89 9.35 -27.26
C THR A 54 -7.40 9.56 -27.23
N ARG A 55 -7.92 10.74 -27.60
CA ARG A 55 -9.37 10.99 -27.70
C ARG A 55 -10.05 10.07 -28.71
N ASP A 56 -9.48 9.94 -29.91
CA ASP A 56 -9.99 9.04 -30.96
C ASP A 56 -9.99 7.58 -30.50
N SER A 57 -8.90 7.14 -29.85
CA SER A 57 -8.81 5.79 -29.27
C SER A 57 -9.87 5.53 -28.20
N VAL A 58 -10.11 6.49 -27.30
CA VAL A 58 -11.13 6.40 -26.26
C VAL A 58 -12.54 6.38 -26.88
N ASN A 59 -12.83 7.25 -27.84
CA ASN A 59 -14.12 7.27 -28.56
C ASN A 59 -14.38 5.93 -29.26
N LYS A 60 -13.43 5.41 -30.03
CA LYS A 60 -13.58 4.12 -30.73
C LYS A 60 -13.83 2.97 -29.78
N LYS A 61 -13.13 2.93 -28.63
CA LYS A 61 -13.39 1.91 -27.60
C LYS A 61 -14.78 2.08 -26.99
N TYR A 62 -15.19 3.30 -26.70
CA TYR A 62 -16.52 3.59 -26.18
C TYR A 62 -17.62 3.14 -27.15
N GLU A 63 -17.47 3.39 -28.46
CA GLU A 63 -18.43 2.98 -29.50
C GLU A 63 -18.62 1.45 -29.60
N THR A 64 -17.68 0.66 -29.07
CA THR A 64 -17.80 -0.81 -29.05
C THR A 64 -18.56 -1.35 -27.84
N ILE A 65 -18.79 -0.54 -26.81
CA ILE A 65 -19.43 -0.98 -25.56
C ILE A 65 -20.91 -1.29 -25.79
N GLY A 66 -21.32 -2.49 -25.39
CA GLY A 66 -22.68 -3.00 -25.55
C GLY A 66 -23.04 -3.39 -26.99
N THR A 67 -22.12 -3.28 -27.95
CA THR A 67 -22.40 -3.56 -29.37
C THR A 67 -22.66 -5.05 -29.62
N GLU A 68 -21.94 -5.95 -28.96
CA GLU A 68 -22.17 -7.40 -29.08
C GLU A 68 -23.58 -7.79 -28.64
N GLU A 69 -24.01 -7.28 -27.48
CA GLU A 69 -25.32 -7.56 -26.93
C GLU A 69 -26.46 -6.90 -27.75
N ALA A 70 -26.22 -5.70 -28.27
CA ALA A 70 -27.13 -5.05 -29.21
C ALA A 70 -27.28 -5.86 -30.51
N MET A 71 -26.18 -6.41 -31.05
CA MET A 71 -26.22 -7.29 -32.23
C MET A 71 -26.95 -8.60 -31.93
N ARG A 72 -26.73 -9.20 -30.76
CA ARG A 72 -27.44 -10.40 -30.30
C ARG A 72 -28.95 -10.16 -30.25
N ARG A 73 -29.38 -9.03 -29.67
CA ARG A 73 -30.80 -8.64 -29.60
C ARG A 73 -31.39 -8.39 -30.98
N LEU A 74 -30.67 -7.69 -31.85
CA LEU A 74 -31.11 -7.46 -33.22
C LEU A 74 -31.32 -8.77 -33.98
N GLN A 75 -30.41 -9.74 -33.83
CA GLN A 75 -30.55 -11.06 -34.43
C GLN A 75 -31.78 -11.81 -33.88
N GLN A 76 -32.03 -11.73 -32.57
CA GLN A 76 -33.22 -12.31 -31.96
C GLN A 76 -34.51 -11.67 -32.47
N GLN A 77 -34.51 -10.34 -32.64
CA GLN A 77 -35.64 -9.62 -33.21
C GLN A 77 -35.91 -10.05 -34.64
N ILE A 78 -34.87 -10.14 -35.49
CA ILE A 78 -35.01 -10.62 -36.87
C ILE A 78 -35.60 -12.03 -36.90
N ASN A 79 -35.10 -12.95 -36.06
CA ASN A 79 -35.61 -14.32 -36.01
C ASN A 79 -37.08 -14.36 -35.56
N HIS A 80 -37.44 -13.58 -34.55
CA HIS A 80 -38.82 -13.46 -34.07
C HIS A 80 -39.75 -12.92 -35.16
N ASP A 81 -39.36 -11.84 -35.84
CA ASP A 81 -40.16 -11.22 -36.89
C ASP A 81 -40.41 -12.22 -38.05
N LEU A 82 -39.40 -13.02 -38.41
CA LEU A 82 -39.54 -14.09 -39.41
C LEU A 82 -40.50 -15.19 -38.94
N ASP A 83 -40.38 -15.66 -37.70
CA ASP A 83 -41.26 -16.69 -37.12
C ASP A 83 -42.72 -16.21 -37.06
N GLU A 84 -42.94 -14.93 -36.73
CA GLU A 84 -44.28 -14.34 -36.69
C GLU A 84 -44.89 -14.17 -38.08
N GLU A 85 -44.09 -13.79 -39.08
CA GLU A 85 -44.52 -13.78 -40.48
C GLU A 85 -44.92 -15.18 -40.96
N ASP A 86 -44.18 -16.23 -40.57
CA ASP A 86 -44.52 -17.61 -40.87
C ASP A 86 -45.86 -18.04 -40.27
N LYS A 87 -46.11 -17.71 -39.00
CA LYS A 87 -47.41 -17.95 -38.36
C LYS A 87 -48.55 -17.26 -39.10
N LYS A 88 -48.33 -16.02 -39.57
CA LYS A 88 -49.30 -15.25 -40.37
C LYS A 88 -49.54 -15.87 -41.75
N ARG A 89 -48.49 -16.40 -42.39
CA ARG A 89 -48.61 -17.14 -43.66
C ARG A 89 -49.45 -18.40 -43.51
N MET A 90 -49.25 -19.15 -42.42
CA MET A 90 -49.98 -20.39 -42.15
C MET A 90 -51.42 -20.16 -41.67
N ASN A 91 -51.68 -19.06 -40.96
CA ASN A 91 -53.01 -18.66 -40.51
C ASN A 91 -53.27 -17.17 -40.82
N PRO A 92 -54.03 -16.87 -41.88
CA PRO A 92 -54.33 -15.48 -42.27
C PRO A 92 -55.05 -14.66 -41.20
N GLU A 93 -55.74 -15.28 -40.23
CA GLU A 93 -56.40 -14.58 -39.12
C GLU A 93 -55.45 -14.29 -37.94
N TYR A 94 -54.25 -14.87 -37.92
CA TYR A 94 -53.25 -14.64 -36.86
C TYR A 94 -52.84 -13.16 -36.80
N VAL A 95 -52.55 -12.65 -35.60
CA VAL A 95 -52.05 -11.28 -35.41
C VAL A 95 -50.59 -11.37 -34.98
N ILE A 96 -49.70 -10.78 -35.77
CA ILE A 96 -48.25 -10.71 -35.49
C ILE A 96 -48.03 -10.09 -34.12
N GLN A 97 -47.29 -10.79 -33.27
CA GLN A 97 -46.89 -10.30 -31.97
C GLN A 97 -45.59 -9.52 -32.08
N PRO A 98 -45.47 -8.34 -31.44
CA PRO A 98 -44.22 -7.58 -31.46
C PRO A 98 -43.11 -8.32 -30.72
N PHE A 99 -41.86 -8.08 -31.10
CA PHE A 99 -40.71 -8.58 -30.36
C PHE A 99 -40.77 -8.09 -28.89
N PRO A 100 -40.62 -8.98 -27.90
CA PRO A 100 -40.70 -8.63 -26.49
C PRO A 100 -39.62 -7.59 -26.14
N GLN A 101 -40.06 -6.48 -25.54
CA GLN A 101 -39.14 -5.48 -25.02
C GLN A 101 -38.41 -6.03 -23.78
N PRO A 102 -37.13 -5.70 -23.59
CA PRO A 102 -36.41 -6.08 -22.38
C PRO A 102 -37.14 -5.60 -21.11
N SER A 103 -37.20 -6.48 -20.12
CA SER A 103 -37.73 -6.19 -18.79
C SER A 103 -36.97 -5.05 -18.11
N VAL A 104 -37.52 -4.52 -17.02
CA VAL A 104 -36.81 -3.50 -16.22
C VAL A 104 -35.53 -4.09 -15.64
N GLU A 105 -35.57 -5.32 -15.12
CA GLU A 105 -34.39 -6.00 -14.58
C GLU A 105 -33.30 -6.21 -15.64
N GLU A 106 -33.66 -6.68 -16.84
CA GLU A 106 -32.70 -6.86 -17.94
C GLU A 106 -32.05 -5.53 -18.34
N ARG A 107 -32.85 -4.46 -18.49
CA ARG A 107 -32.33 -3.12 -18.81
C ARG A 107 -31.39 -2.61 -17.73
N THR A 108 -31.78 -2.73 -16.47
CA THR A 108 -30.96 -2.28 -15.34
C THR A 108 -29.63 -3.04 -15.30
N GLN A 109 -29.67 -4.36 -15.49
CA GLN A 109 -28.47 -5.19 -15.46
C GLN A 109 -27.53 -4.89 -16.63
N GLU A 110 -28.05 -4.76 -17.85
CA GLU A 110 -27.23 -4.43 -19.03
C GLU A 110 -26.64 -3.02 -18.95
N ARG A 111 -27.43 -2.02 -18.54
CA ARG A 111 -26.93 -0.65 -18.30
C ARG A 111 -25.81 -0.65 -17.27
N LYS A 112 -25.94 -1.44 -16.20
CA LYS A 112 -24.90 -1.58 -15.17
C LYS A 112 -23.63 -2.20 -15.76
N THR A 113 -23.74 -3.29 -16.52
CA THR A 113 -22.58 -3.91 -17.21
C THR A 113 -21.89 -2.91 -18.13
N ASN A 114 -22.64 -2.17 -18.95
CA ASN A 114 -22.07 -1.15 -19.83
C ASN A 114 -21.36 -0.03 -19.05
N MET A 115 -21.92 0.42 -17.92
CA MET A 115 -21.25 1.40 -17.05
C MET A 115 -19.97 0.84 -16.41
N GLU A 116 -19.93 -0.44 -16.06
CA GLU A 116 -18.73 -1.12 -15.55
C GLU A 116 -17.64 -1.22 -16.62
N GLU A 117 -17.99 -1.50 -17.88
CA GLU A 117 -17.04 -1.46 -19.00
C GLU A 117 -16.50 -0.05 -19.25
N ILE A 118 -17.36 0.97 -19.19
CA ILE A 118 -16.94 2.38 -19.29
C ILE A 118 -16.01 2.75 -18.13
N LEU A 119 -16.28 2.24 -16.92
CA LEU A 119 -15.39 2.43 -15.77
C LEU A 119 -13.99 1.85 -16.04
N GLN A 120 -13.88 0.70 -16.71
CA GLN A 120 -12.58 0.16 -17.11
C GLN A 120 -11.83 1.12 -18.04
N LEU A 121 -12.51 1.72 -19.02
CA LEU A 121 -11.91 2.74 -19.88
C LEU A 121 -11.42 3.95 -19.09
N ARG A 122 -12.20 4.44 -18.13
CA ARG A 122 -11.80 5.53 -17.23
C ARG A 122 -10.60 5.14 -16.36
N ASN A 123 -10.50 3.89 -15.92
CA ASN A 123 -9.42 3.41 -15.06
C ASN A 123 -8.10 3.19 -15.80
N LEU A 124 -8.09 3.26 -17.13
CA LEU A 124 -6.84 3.37 -17.91
C LEU A 124 -6.12 4.72 -17.67
N GLN A 125 -6.81 5.70 -17.08
CA GLN A 125 -6.28 7.02 -16.79
C GLN A 125 -5.90 7.13 -15.32
N GLU A 126 -4.75 7.75 -15.05
CA GLU A 126 -4.30 7.98 -13.68
C GLU A 126 -5.22 8.99 -12.97
N THR A 127 -5.66 8.63 -11.77
CA THR A 127 -6.29 9.56 -10.82
C THR A 127 -5.19 10.36 -10.12
N VAL A 128 -5.20 11.69 -10.28
CA VAL A 128 -4.16 12.57 -9.73
C VAL A 128 -4.62 13.36 -8.52
N LEU A 129 -5.92 13.61 -8.40
CA LEU A 129 -6.54 14.25 -7.24
C LEU A 129 -7.63 13.32 -6.68
N PRO A 130 -7.34 12.57 -5.61
CA PRO A 130 -8.33 11.71 -4.96
C PRO A 130 -9.50 12.52 -4.40
N VAL A 131 -10.71 12.00 -4.57
CA VAL A 131 -11.94 12.56 -4.01
C VAL A 131 -12.78 11.41 -3.48
N GLU A 132 -13.27 11.55 -2.24
CA GLU A 132 -13.90 10.44 -1.52
C GLU A 132 -15.18 9.94 -2.20
N ASN A 133 -16.05 10.86 -2.64
CA ASN A 133 -17.34 10.55 -3.24
C ASN A 133 -17.46 11.23 -4.59
N MET A 134 -16.78 10.67 -5.59
CA MET A 134 -16.89 11.10 -6.98
C MET A 134 -17.49 9.99 -7.84
N TYR A 135 -18.35 10.36 -8.79
CA TYR A 135 -19.07 9.43 -9.64
C TYR A 135 -18.92 9.78 -11.10
N LEU A 136 -18.70 8.75 -11.92
CA LEU A 136 -18.88 8.78 -13.36
C LEU A 136 -20.34 8.42 -13.66
N CYS A 137 -21.03 9.29 -14.39
CA CYS A 137 -22.46 9.21 -14.57
C CYS A 137 -22.81 9.08 -16.06
N GLY A 138 -23.83 8.27 -16.34
CA GLY A 138 -24.37 8.05 -17.69
C GLY A 138 -25.88 8.21 -17.74
N GLY A 139 -26.35 8.89 -18.78
CA GLY A 139 -27.76 9.14 -19.04
C GLY A 139 -28.29 8.24 -20.17
N PHE A 140 -29.41 7.56 -19.94
CA PHE A 140 -29.98 6.54 -20.82
C PHE A 140 -31.40 6.91 -21.29
N ARG A 141 -31.55 7.75 -22.32
CA ARG A 141 -32.89 8.06 -22.86
C ARG A 141 -33.37 7.02 -23.84
N GLU A 142 -34.69 7.05 -24.09
CA GLU A 142 -35.35 6.31 -25.18
C GLU A 142 -35.10 4.80 -25.13
N GLY A 143 -34.93 4.25 -23.91
CA GLY A 143 -34.70 2.82 -23.71
C GLY A 143 -33.31 2.33 -24.12
N LYS A 144 -32.35 3.23 -24.38
CA LYS A 144 -30.96 2.87 -24.69
C LYS A 144 -30.30 2.11 -23.52
N MET A 145 -29.40 1.20 -23.90
CA MET A 145 -28.63 0.36 -22.98
C MET A 145 -27.22 0.90 -22.72
N THR A 146 -26.67 1.62 -23.68
CA THR A 146 -25.40 2.36 -23.57
C THR A 146 -25.73 3.84 -23.36
N PRO A 147 -25.02 4.56 -22.49
CA PRO A 147 -25.40 5.93 -22.17
C PRO A 147 -25.21 6.84 -23.39
N GLU A 148 -26.21 7.67 -23.68
CA GLU A 148 -26.13 8.66 -24.76
C GLU A 148 -25.31 9.88 -24.35
N HIS A 149 -25.21 10.14 -23.05
CA HIS A 149 -24.53 11.29 -22.49
C HIS A 149 -23.85 10.93 -21.19
N MET A 150 -22.69 11.54 -20.91
CA MET A 150 -21.87 11.23 -19.74
C MET A 150 -21.37 12.49 -19.06
N TRP A 151 -21.25 12.46 -17.74
CA TRP A 151 -20.75 13.56 -16.92
C TRP A 151 -20.06 13.03 -15.66
N ILE A 152 -19.48 13.93 -14.85
CA ILE A 152 -18.91 13.59 -13.55
C ILE A 152 -19.60 14.38 -12.43
N GLU A 153 -19.86 13.72 -11.32
CA GLU A 153 -20.44 14.31 -10.11
C GLU A 153 -19.45 14.17 -8.96
N ASP A 154 -18.99 15.29 -8.40
CA ASP A 154 -18.24 15.36 -7.16
C ASP A 154 -19.21 15.62 -6.01
N HIS A 155 -19.65 14.55 -5.36
CA HIS A 155 -20.58 14.59 -4.23
C HIS A 155 -19.91 15.10 -2.96
N THR A 156 -18.59 14.93 -2.81
CA THR A 156 -17.82 15.48 -1.69
C THR A 156 -17.89 17.01 -1.69
N ASN A 157 -17.79 17.63 -2.88
CA ASN A 157 -17.76 19.08 -3.02
C ASN A 157 -19.04 19.68 -3.63
N ASN A 158 -20.08 18.85 -3.83
CA ASN A 158 -21.39 19.22 -4.38
C ASN A 158 -21.32 19.96 -5.73
N LYS A 159 -20.55 19.40 -6.68
CA LYS A 159 -20.37 19.96 -8.03
C LYS A 159 -20.61 18.90 -9.11
N THR A 160 -21.26 19.32 -10.19
CA THR A 160 -21.37 18.52 -11.41
C THR A 160 -20.65 19.23 -12.54
N TYR A 161 -19.88 18.46 -13.31
CA TYR A 161 -19.18 18.93 -14.49
C TYR A 161 -19.61 18.15 -15.72
N ASP A 162 -19.92 18.88 -16.78
CA ASP A 162 -20.52 18.33 -17.99
C ASP A 162 -20.00 19.06 -19.24
N THR A 163 -19.99 18.41 -20.40
CA THR A 163 -19.58 19.01 -21.68
C THR A 163 -20.49 18.56 -22.81
N PHE A 164 -20.47 19.28 -23.93
CA PHE A 164 -21.17 18.87 -25.15
C PHE A 164 -20.35 19.23 -26.38
N ILE A 165 -20.47 18.44 -27.45
CA ILE A 165 -19.67 18.56 -28.68
C ILE A 165 -19.78 19.95 -29.34
N ASN A 166 -20.89 20.65 -29.14
CA ASN A 166 -21.11 22.01 -29.66
C ASN A 166 -21.13 23.08 -28.56
N ARG A 167 -20.49 22.81 -27.42
CA ARG A 167 -20.35 23.74 -26.31
C ARG A 167 -18.92 24.26 -26.25
N GLY A 168 -18.79 25.55 -25.98
CA GLY A 168 -17.50 26.23 -25.93
C GLY A 168 -16.64 25.93 -24.70
N GLY A 169 -17.14 25.15 -23.76
CA GLY A 169 -16.52 24.93 -22.45
C GLY A 169 -17.24 23.88 -21.63
N VAL A 170 -16.81 23.73 -20.38
CA VAL A 170 -17.34 22.80 -19.38
C VAL A 170 -18.46 23.48 -18.60
N ALA A 171 -19.66 22.93 -18.67
CA ALA A 171 -20.78 23.34 -17.85
C ALA A 171 -20.51 22.96 -16.38
N VAL A 172 -20.76 23.90 -15.48
CA VAL A 172 -20.59 23.72 -14.03
C VAL A 172 -21.92 23.94 -13.33
N VAL A 173 -22.43 22.91 -12.67
CA VAL A 173 -23.68 22.95 -11.90
C VAL A 173 -23.35 22.84 -10.42
N ASP A 174 -23.96 23.74 -9.63
CA ASP A 174 -23.91 23.70 -8.17
C ASP A 174 -24.96 22.70 -7.70
N GLY A 175 -24.52 21.51 -7.33
CA GLY A 175 -25.41 20.38 -7.07
C GLY A 175 -24.95 19.08 -7.74
N VAL A 176 -25.36 17.96 -7.13
CA VAL A 176 -25.23 16.61 -7.67
C VAL A 176 -26.59 15.93 -7.67
N GLY A 177 -26.77 14.91 -8.52
CA GLY A 177 -28.00 14.15 -8.55
C GLY A 177 -28.12 13.21 -7.36
N LYS A 178 -29.36 12.93 -6.95
CA LYS A 178 -29.67 11.91 -5.95
C LYS A 178 -30.11 10.63 -6.62
N ASP A 179 -29.84 9.50 -6.00
CA ASP A 179 -30.24 8.19 -6.52
C ASP A 179 -31.76 8.07 -6.63
N GLY A 180 -32.23 7.57 -7.77
CA GLY A 180 -33.65 7.47 -8.08
C GLY A 180 -34.35 8.78 -8.45
N GLU A 181 -33.71 9.94 -8.29
CA GLU A 181 -34.29 11.24 -8.64
C GLU A 181 -33.85 11.73 -10.03
N ALA A 182 -34.71 12.51 -10.67
CA ALA A 182 -34.38 13.16 -11.93
C ALA A 182 -33.27 14.22 -11.73
N PHE A 183 -32.32 14.30 -12.66
CA PHE A 183 -31.21 15.24 -12.57
C PHE A 183 -30.83 15.84 -13.93
N LYS A 184 -30.31 17.07 -13.91
CA LYS A 184 -29.91 17.82 -15.10
C LYS A 184 -28.44 18.27 -14.95
N PRO A 185 -27.48 17.56 -15.55
CA PRO A 185 -26.04 17.82 -15.35
C PRO A 185 -25.54 19.08 -16.08
N GLY A 186 -26.27 19.60 -17.07
CA GLY A 186 -26.12 21.00 -17.50
C GLY A 186 -26.14 21.26 -19.01
N CYS A 187 -25.89 20.26 -19.84
CA CYS A 187 -25.87 20.42 -21.30
C CYS A 187 -27.18 20.06 -22.00
N GLU A 188 -28.08 19.32 -21.37
CA GLU A 188 -29.28 18.80 -22.00
C GLU A 188 -30.44 19.81 -22.03
N GLY A 189 -31.33 19.61 -22.99
CA GLY A 189 -32.61 20.34 -23.05
C GLY A 189 -33.55 20.03 -21.89
N SER A 190 -33.45 18.85 -21.28
CA SER A 190 -34.31 18.35 -20.20
C SER A 190 -33.51 17.53 -19.18
N ALA A 191 -34.07 17.29 -17.99
CA ALA A 191 -33.48 16.37 -17.02
C ALA A 191 -33.55 14.91 -17.52
N PHE A 192 -32.61 14.07 -17.08
CA PHE A 192 -32.78 12.62 -17.15
C PHE A 192 -33.67 12.16 -16.00
N LYS A 193 -34.50 11.14 -16.22
CA LYS A 193 -35.26 10.49 -15.15
C LYS A 193 -34.30 9.71 -14.26
N GLY A 194 -34.65 9.52 -12.99
CA GLY A 194 -33.77 8.82 -12.04
C GLY A 194 -33.44 7.39 -12.46
N GLU A 195 -34.40 6.64 -12.98
CA GLU A 195 -34.23 5.29 -13.53
C GLU A 195 -33.36 5.22 -14.80
N ASP A 196 -33.14 6.36 -15.44
CA ASP A 196 -32.33 6.52 -16.65
C ASP A 196 -30.95 7.11 -16.33
N ILE A 197 -30.52 7.11 -15.07
CA ILE A 197 -29.18 7.55 -14.66
C ILE A 197 -28.43 6.38 -14.02
N GLY A 198 -27.30 6.04 -14.60
CA GLY A 198 -26.32 5.13 -14.01
C GLY A 198 -25.20 5.91 -13.37
N ARG A 199 -24.79 5.53 -12.14
CA ARG A 199 -23.63 6.09 -11.44
C ARG A 199 -22.67 4.98 -11.06
N VAL A 200 -21.38 5.20 -11.35
CA VAL A 200 -20.31 4.32 -10.88
C VAL A 200 -19.27 5.15 -10.16
N LYS A 201 -18.88 4.70 -8.96
CA LYS A 201 -17.93 5.42 -8.11
C LYS A 201 -16.54 5.39 -8.75
N VAL A 202 -15.85 6.53 -8.74
CA VAL A 202 -14.47 6.70 -9.20
C VAL A 202 -13.60 7.29 -8.09
N ALA A 203 -12.30 7.09 -8.19
CA ALA A 203 -11.35 7.48 -7.13
C ALA A 203 -11.07 9.00 -7.03
N GLY A 204 -11.46 9.78 -8.04
CA GLY A 204 -11.18 11.22 -8.09
C GLY A 204 -10.99 11.75 -9.51
N TYR A 205 -10.34 12.91 -9.65
CA TYR A 205 -10.11 13.56 -10.93
C TYR A 205 -8.87 13.03 -11.65
N THR A 206 -8.97 12.90 -12.97
CA THR A 206 -7.80 12.74 -13.85
C THR A 206 -7.17 14.12 -14.14
N TYR A 207 -5.91 14.13 -14.55
CA TYR A 207 -5.26 15.40 -14.89
C TYR A 207 -5.91 16.09 -16.10
N GLY A 208 -6.32 15.30 -17.10
CA GLY A 208 -7.07 15.80 -18.25
C GLY A 208 -8.34 16.54 -17.83
N GLN A 209 -9.09 16.00 -16.87
CA GLN A 209 -10.31 16.62 -16.35
C GLN A 209 -10.00 17.94 -15.64
N LEU A 210 -8.96 17.98 -14.81
CA LEU A 210 -8.53 19.22 -14.15
C LEU A 210 -8.14 20.29 -15.18
N ILE A 211 -7.39 19.95 -16.24
CA ILE A 211 -7.04 20.91 -17.29
C ILE A 211 -8.28 21.35 -18.08
N ALA A 212 -9.18 20.43 -18.43
CA ALA A 212 -10.41 20.76 -19.15
C ALA A 212 -11.30 21.73 -18.34
N ILE A 213 -11.44 21.50 -17.04
CA ILE A 213 -12.19 22.39 -16.14
C ILE A 213 -11.46 23.73 -15.99
N ALA A 214 -10.15 23.72 -15.70
CA ALA A 214 -9.35 24.94 -15.52
C ALA A 214 -9.34 25.84 -16.78
N SER A 215 -9.30 25.22 -17.97
CA SER A 215 -9.30 25.96 -19.23
C SER A 215 -10.70 26.35 -19.70
N GLY A 216 -11.74 25.55 -19.43
CA GLY A 216 -13.03 25.66 -20.10
C GLY A 216 -14.24 25.92 -19.21
N ALA A 217 -14.12 25.97 -17.88
CA ALA A 217 -15.29 26.12 -17.01
C ALA A 217 -16.05 27.43 -17.29
N GLU A 218 -17.37 27.30 -17.51
CA GLU A 218 -18.24 28.43 -17.78
C GLU A 218 -18.56 29.28 -16.55
N LYS A 219 -18.38 28.71 -15.35
CA LYS A 219 -18.48 29.44 -14.08
C LYS A 219 -17.11 29.66 -13.49
N GLN A 220 -16.94 30.82 -12.85
CA GLN A 220 -15.74 31.20 -12.10
C GLN A 220 -16.12 31.42 -10.63
N PRO A 221 -15.34 30.88 -9.67
CA PRO A 221 -14.15 30.04 -9.85
C PRO A 221 -14.49 28.65 -10.44
N PRO A 222 -13.54 28.00 -11.15
CA PRO A 222 -13.78 26.74 -11.87
C PRO A 222 -13.86 25.52 -10.94
N PHE A 223 -13.20 25.60 -9.79
CA PHE A 223 -13.16 24.54 -8.77
C PHE A 223 -13.79 25.04 -7.47
N PRO A 224 -14.36 24.14 -6.65
CA PRO A 224 -14.80 24.47 -5.30
C PRO A 224 -13.62 24.81 -4.38
N ASP A 225 -13.85 25.69 -3.41
CA ASP A 225 -12.82 26.22 -2.50
C ASP A 225 -12.05 25.12 -1.75
N SER A 226 -12.73 24.00 -1.44
CA SER A 226 -12.17 22.83 -0.76
C SER A 226 -11.01 22.16 -1.51
N ILE A 227 -10.96 22.26 -2.84
CA ILE A 227 -9.90 21.67 -3.67
C ILE A 227 -9.07 22.72 -4.42
N ALA A 228 -9.53 23.97 -4.49
CA ALA A 228 -8.91 25.03 -5.28
C ALA A 228 -7.41 25.24 -4.99
N ASN A 229 -7.00 25.06 -3.73
CA ASN A 229 -5.62 25.23 -3.28
C ASN A 229 -4.80 23.93 -3.25
N THR A 230 -5.35 22.83 -3.78
CA THR A 230 -4.57 21.59 -3.90
C THR A 230 -3.47 21.77 -4.95
N PRO A 231 -2.28 21.15 -4.76
CA PRO A 231 -1.20 21.26 -5.73
C PRO A 231 -1.58 20.88 -7.17
N GLN A 232 -2.50 19.92 -7.33
CA GLN A 232 -2.99 19.45 -8.62
C GLN A 232 -3.82 20.49 -9.35
N VAL A 233 -4.73 21.16 -8.62
CA VAL A 233 -5.57 22.22 -9.19
C VAL A 233 -4.72 23.44 -9.53
N LEU A 234 -3.84 23.87 -8.62
CA LEU A 234 -2.92 24.98 -8.85
C LEU A 234 -2.01 24.72 -10.07
N MET A 235 -1.51 23.49 -10.20
CA MET A 235 -0.74 23.08 -11.38
C MET A 235 -1.57 23.14 -12.65
N ALA A 236 -2.79 22.60 -12.67
CA ALA A 236 -3.65 22.67 -13.84
C ALA A 236 -3.93 24.12 -14.26
N MET A 237 -4.15 25.02 -13.28
CA MET A 237 -4.31 26.45 -13.53
C MET A 237 -3.04 27.10 -14.10
N GLU A 238 -1.86 26.81 -13.54
CA GLU A 238 -0.58 27.34 -14.05
C GLU A 238 -0.27 26.79 -15.45
N THR A 239 -0.53 25.52 -15.71
CA THR A 239 -0.39 24.93 -17.05
C THR A 239 -1.28 25.66 -18.05
N VAL A 240 -2.54 25.93 -17.71
CA VAL A 240 -3.45 26.69 -18.59
C VAL A 240 -2.95 28.12 -18.82
N LYS A 241 -2.37 28.77 -17.81
CA LYS A 241 -1.74 30.08 -17.96
C LYS A 241 -0.55 30.02 -18.94
N LEU A 242 0.37 29.07 -18.77
CA LEU A 242 1.51 28.87 -19.68
C LEU A 242 1.06 28.56 -21.11
N VAL A 243 -0.01 27.77 -21.28
CA VAL A 243 -0.62 27.53 -22.59
C VAL A 243 -1.09 28.85 -23.21
N ASN A 244 -1.84 29.68 -22.46
CA ASN A 244 -2.30 30.97 -22.98
C ASN A 244 -1.13 31.91 -23.35
N GLU A 245 -0.07 31.95 -22.55
CA GLU A 245 1.15 32.72 -22.85
C GLU A 245 1.86 32.23 -24.12
N ALA A 246 1.88 30.91 -24.35
CA ALA A 246 2.46 30.32 -25.54
C ALA A 246 1.58 30.55 -26.79
N LEU A 247 0.26 30.42 -26.66
CA LEU A 247 -0.71 30.72 -27.71
C LEU A 247 -0.63 32.16 -28.18
N ALA A 248 -0.38 33.12 -27.27
CA ALA A 248 -0.20 34.52 -27.62
C ALA A 248 1.01 34.80 -28.53
N LYS A 249 1.96 33.86 -28.62
CA LYS A 249 3.15 33.94 -29.49
C LYS A 249 2.93 33.30 -30.86
N VAL A 250 1.82 32.57 -31.06
CA VAL A 250 1.48 31.98 -32.37
C VAL A 250 0.97 33.10 -33.28
N PRO A 251 1.58 33.30 -34.47
CA PRO A 251 1.17 34.37 -35.36
C PRO A 251 -0.26 34.14 -35.88
N PRO A 252 -1.07 35.19 -36.04
CA PRO A 252 -2.38 35.08 -36.68
C PRO A 252 -2.23 34.66 -38.15
N PRO A 253 -3.30 34.12 -38.77
CA PRO A 253 -3.25 33.66 -40.14
C PRO A 253 -3.03 34.85 -41.07
N ALA A 254 -2.03 34.75 -41.95
CA ALA A 254 -1.69 35.79 -42.92
C ALA A 254 -2.68 35.83 -44.09
N LEU A 255 -3.90 36.28 -43.81
CA LEU A 255 -4.98 36.44 -44.79
C LEU A 255 -4.81 37.74 -45.57
N THR A 256 -4.81 37.64 -46.90
CA THR A 256 -4.93 38.75 -47.85
C THR A 256 -6.30 39.41 -47.74
N GLU A 257 -6.43 40.64 -48.25
CA GLU A 257 -7.71 41.35 -48.27
C GLU A 257 -8.81 40.57 -49.02
N ALA A 258 -8.46 39.92 -50.13
CA ALA A 258 -9.39 39.10 -50.90
C ALA A 258 -9.90 37.89 -50.11
N GLU A 259 -9.01 37.20 -49.39
CA GLU A 259 -9.34 36.07 -48.50
C GLU A 259 -10.24 36.50 -47.33
N GLN A 260 -9.96 37.66 -46.71
CA GLN A 260 -10.80 38.19 -45.63
C GLN A 260 -12.20 38.57 -46.13
N ASN A 261 -12.27 39.18 -47.32
CA ASN A 261 -13.53 39.62 -47.91
C ASN A 261 -14.42 38.43 -48.31
N ILE A 262 -13.84 37.37 -48.89
CA ILE A 262 -14.63 36.19 -49.26
C ILE A 262 -15.15 35.42 -48.04
N LEU A 263 -14.36 35.28 -46.97
CA LEU A 263 -14.84 34.67 -45.72
C LEU A 263 -16.06 35.41 -45.14
N LYS A 264 -16.00 36.75 -45.11
CA LYS A 264 -17.13 37.60 -44.66
C LYS A 264 -18.34 37.45 -45.58
N LYS A 265 -18.13 37.48 -46.90
CA LYS A 265 -19.19 37.33 -47.92
C LYS A 265 -19.92 35.99 -47.78
N VAL A 266 -19.17 34.89 -47.68
CA VAL A 266 -19.74 33.55 -47.49
C VAL A 266 -20.57 33.48 -46.21
N GLN A 267 -20.03 33.96 -45.08
CA GLN A 267 -20.76 33.96 -43.81
C GLN A 267 -22.06 34.79 -43.89
N GLN A 268 -22.01 36.00 -44.46
CA GLN A 268 -23.19 36.86 -44.62
C GLN A 268 -24.26 36.22 -45.52
N GLU A 269 -23.85 35.51 -46.57
CA GLU A 269 -24.79 34.78 -47.44
C GLU A 269 -25.39 33.55 -46.75
N GLN A 270 -24.59 32.82 -45.96
CA GLN A 270 -25.08 31.68 -45.17
C GLN A 270 -26.12 32.09 -44.14
N ILE A 271 -25.94 33.23 -43.45
CA ILE A 271 -26.91 33.75 -42.46
C ILE A 271 -28.29 34.01 -43.08
N LYS A 272 -28.37 34.31 -44.38
CA LYS A 272 -29.65 34.58 -45.07
C LYS A 272 -30.44 33.32 -45.40
N LYS A 273 -29.84 32.12 -45.28
CA LYS A 273 -30.46 30.86 -45.72
C LYS A 273 -31.31 30.25 -44.60
N LYS A 274 -32.32 29.45 -44.99
CA LYS A 274 -33.30 28.86 -44.05
C LYS A 274 -33.28 27.33 -44.01
N SER A 275 -32.35 26.71 -44.74
CA SER A 275 -32.13 25.27 -44.73
C SER A 275 -30.64 24.95 -44.78
N ASP A 276 -30.24 23.84 -44.16
CA ASP A 276 -28.84 23.39 -44.17
C ASP A 276 -28.32 23.12 -45.59
N ILE A 277 -29.21 22.67 -46.49
CA ILE A 277 -28.88 22.46 -47.91
C ILE A 277 -28.48 23.79 -48.56
N GLU A 278 -29.26 24.85 -48.34
CA GLU A 278 -28.96 26.17 -48.90
C GLU A 278 -27.70 26.80 -48.28
N ILE A 279 -27.47 26.61 -46.98
CA ILE A 279 -26.25 27.07 -46.29
C ILE A 279 -25.01 26.41 -46.92
N LYS A 280 -25.05 25.09 -47.12
CA LYS A 280 -23.95 24.34 -47.77
C LYS A 280 -23.76 24.79 -49.22
N LYS A 281 -24.85 25.07 -49.95
CA LYS A 281 -24.79 25.54 -51.33
C LYS A 281 -24.00 26.84 -51.50
N VAL A 282 -24.04 27.75 -50.52
CA VAL A 282 -23.24 29.00 -50.57
C VAL A 282 -21.75 28.72 -50.82
N VAL A 283 -21.23 27.63 -50.25
CA VAL A 283 -19.82 27.23 -50.42
C VAL A 283 -19.63 26.43 -51.71
N THR A 284 -20.52 25.48 -52.02
CA THR A 284 -20.36 24.62 -53.21
C THR A 284 -20.55 25.37 -54.52
N ASP A 285 -21.31 26.46 -54.51
CA ASP A 285 -21.59 27.30 -55.68
C ASP A 285 -20.50 28.36 -55.92
N LEU A 286 -19.49 28.45 -55.04
CA LEU A 286 -18.33 29.31 -55.28
C LEU A 286 -17.57 28.83 -56.53
N THR A 287 -17.17 29.78 -57.38
CA THR A 287 -16.43 29.51 -58.62
C THR A 287 -15.32 30.54 -58.81
N GLY A 288 -14.37 30.25 -59.70
CA GLY A 288 -13.29 31.17 -60.07
C GLY A 288 -12.46 31.65 -58.87
N ALA A 289 -12.14 32.95 -58.85
CA ALA A 289 -11.31 33.57 -57.82
C ALA A 289 -11.92 33.49 -56.42
N ASP A 290 -13.26 33.53 -56.29
CA ASP A 290 -13.95 33.42 -55.00
C ASP A 290 -13.69 32.05 -54.37
N LYS A 291 -13.76 30.96 -55.16
CA LYS A 291 -13.47 29.61 -54.66
C LYS A 291 -12.01 29.47 -54.22
N VAL A 292 -11.07 29.91 -55.07
CA VAL A 292 -9.63 29.82 -54.79
C VAL A 292 -9.26 30.60 -53.52
N ASN A 293 -9.76 31.84 -53.38
CA ASN A 293 -9.51 32.65 -52.19
C ASN A 293 -10.16 32.06 -50.94
N TYR A 294 -11.36 31.46 -51.05
CA TYR A 294 -12.02 30.83 -49.92
C TYR A 294 -11.26 29.58 -49.44
N GLU A 295 -10.87 28.68 -50.35
CA GLU A 295 -10.08 27.49 -50.03
C GLU A 295 -8.72 27.85 -49.42
N SER A 296 -7.99 28.81 -50.01
CA SER A 296 -6.73 29.33 -49.46
C SER A 296 -6.89 29.93 -48.06
N ALA A 297 -7.98 30.66 -47.81
CA ALA A 297 -8.27 31.21 -46.49
C ALA A 297 -8.54 30.11 -45.45
N LEU A 298 -9.27 29.05 -45.83
CA LEU A 298 -9.54 27.90 -44.96
C LEU A 298 -8.25 27.14 -44.61
N ASP A 299 -7.35 26.95 -45.58
CA ASP A 299 -6.07 26.29 -45.35
C ASP A 299 -5.20 27.07 -44.35
N LYS A 300 -5.13 28.39 -44.48
CA LYS A 300 -4.40 29.26 -43.53
C LYS A 300 -4.99 29.23 -42.12
N LEU A 301 -6.31 29.19 -42.00
CA LEU A 301 -6.99 29.06 -40.72
C LEU A 301 -6.77 27.67 -40.08
N ALA A 302 -6.76 26.62 -40.90
CA ALA A 302 -6.46 25.26 -40.45
C ALA A 302 -5.01 25.14 -39.96
N ASP A 303 -4.07 25.81 -40.65
CA ASP A 303 -2.66 25.85 -40.29
C ASP A 303 -2.44 26.57 -38.95
N GLU A 304 -3.04 27.75 -38.74
CA GLU A 304 -3.03 28.46 -37.44
C GLU A 304 -3.53 27.53 -36.31
N ALA A 305 -4.69 26.89 -36.53
CA ALA A 305 -5.27 26.01 -35.52
C ALA A 305 -4.40 24.77 -35.24
N ARG A 306 -3.68 24.26 -36.25
CA ARG A 306 -2.69 23.18 -36.07
C ARG A 306 -1.52 23.65 -35.21
N GLN A 307 -0.93 24.81 -35.51
CA GLN A 307 0.17 25.37 -34.73
C GLN A 307 -0.25 25.67 -33.28
N GLN A 308 -1.44 26.24 -33.06
CA GLN A 308 -1.99 26.47 -31.72
C GLN A 308 -2.11 25.17 -30.92
N ARG A 309 -2.62 24.10 -31.55
CA ARG A 309 -2.68 22.76 -30.96
C ARG A 309 -1.31 22.20 -30.61
N GLU A 310 -0.36 22.28 -31.53
CA GLU A 310 1.01 21.77 -31.32
C GLU A 310 1.67 22.46 -30.13
N VAL A 311 1.61 23.79 -30.06
CA VAL A 311 2.17 24.58 -28.96
C VAL A 311 1.46 24.29 -27.63
N ALA A 312 0.12 24.24 -27.61
CA ALA A 312 -0.62 23.96 -26.39
C ALA A 312 -0.34 22.54 -25.86
N THR A 313 -0.31 21.54 -26.75
CA THR A 313 -0.04 20.14 -26.39
C THR A 313 1.39 19.96 -25.90
N ALA A 314 2.36 20.69 -26.46
CA ALA A 314 3.75 20.65 -26.00
C ALA A 314 3.90 21.13 -24.54
N ILE A 315 3.10 22.12 -24.11
CA ILE A 315 3.10 22.62 -22.72
C ILE A 315 2.43 21.62 -21.76
N VAL A 316 1.30 21.04 -22.17
CA VAL A 316 0.58 20.06 -21.33
C VAL A 316 1.34 18.74 -21.24
N GLY A 317 2.07 18.35 -22.28
CA GLY A 317 2.75 17.08 -22.39
C GLY A 317 1.78 15.90 -22.57
N SER A 318 2.25 14.69 -22.26
CA SER A 318 1.49 13.44 -22.42
C SER A 318 0.75 12.99 -21.15
N GLY A 319 0.86 13.72 -20.02
CA GLY A 319 0.31 13.29 -18.74
C GLY A 319 0.57 14.26 -17.59
N PHE A 320 0.32 13.82 -16.36
CA PHE A 320 0.56 14.63 -15.16
C PHE A 320 2.05 14.85 -14.91
N ASN A 321 2.43 16.04 -14.43
CA ASN A 321 3.84 16.37 -14.23
C ASN A 321 4.48 15.41 -13.23
N PRO A 322 5.50 14.62 -13.63
CA PRO A 322 6.08 13.60 -12.77
C PRO A 322 6.71 14.18 -11.48
N PHE A 323 7.10 15.47 -11.47
CA PHE A 323 7.62 16.13 -10.27
C PHE A 323 6.58 16.27 -9.16
N VAL A 324 5.34 16.62 -9.51
CA VAL A 324 4.27 16.74 -8.51
C VAL A 324 3.80 15.38 -8.05
N LYS A 325 3.75 14.39 -8.94
CA LYS A 325 3.47 13.00 -8.54
C LYS A 325 4.50 12.49 -7.52
N LEU A 326 5.78 12.61 -7.84
CA LEU A 326 6.84 12.17 -6.93
C LEU A 326 6.85 12.96 -5.61
N SER A 327 6.54 14.26 -5.67
CA SER A 327 6.36 15.07 -4.45
C SER A 327 5.20 14.60 -3.58
N GLN A 328 4.10 14.13 -4.17
CA GLN A 328 2.96 13.57 -3.44
C GLN A 328 3.29 12.22 -2.82
N ASP A 329 3.85 11.31 -3.61
CA ASP A 329 4.27 9.99 -3.13
C ASP A 329 5.22 10.14 -1.94
N LEU A 330 6.13 11.13 -1.99
CA LEU A 330 7.00 11.48 -0.88
C LEU A 330 6.25 12.06 0.33
N SER A 331 5.21 12.87 0.12
CA SER A 331 4.43 13.48 1.21
C SER A 331 3.56 12.49 2.00
N VAL A 332 3.27 11.32 1.42
CA VAL A 332 2.56 10.23 2.08
C VAL A 332 3.46 9.51 3.09
N ILE A 333 4.78 9.53 2.89
CA ILE A 333 5.76 8.93 3.81
C ILE A 333 5.87 9.82 5.06
N LYS A 334 5.26 9.37 6.15
CA LYS A 334 5.21 10.10 7.43
C LYS A 334 5.97 9.38 8.54
N PRO A 335 6.55 10.10 9.51
CA PRO A 335 7.24 9.52 10.66
C PRO A 335 6.29 8.93 11.72
N ASP A 336 4.99 9.22 11.64
CA ASP A 336 4.00 8.84 12.66
C ASP A 336 4.05 7.36 13.06
N PRO A 337 4.21 6.38 12.13
CA PRO A 337 4.31 4.97 12.50
C PRO A 337 5.50 4.66 13.42
N ILE A 338 6.62 5.37 13.26
CA ILE A 338 7.83 5.21 14.09
C ILE A 338 7.55 5.74 15.50
N THR A 339 6.84 6.86 15.61
CA THR A 339 6.56 7.49 16.91
C THR A 339 5.41 6.83 17.67
N ASN A 340 4.49 6.17 16.95
CA ASN A 340 3.27 5.59 17.51
C ASN A 340 3.41 4.12 17.92
N THR A 341 4.49 3.44 17.53
CA THR A 341 4.72 2.04 17.94
C THR A 341 5.25 1.94 19.37
N ASP A 342 4.76 0.94 20.10
CA ASP A 342 5.21 0.63 21.46
C ASP A 342 6.48 -0.20 21.50
N SER A 343 6.81 -0.88 20.40
CA SER A 343 7.97 -1.75 20.26
C SER A 343 9.15 -1.02 19.63
N LEU A 344 10.30 -1.03 20.31
CA LEU A 344 11.54 -0.47 19.79
C LEU A 344 12.02 -1.21 18.54
N ASP A 345 11.91 -2.54 18.53
CA ASP A 345 12.33 -3.36 17.40
C ASP A 345 11.44 -3.07 16.17
N ASP A 346 10.14 -2.83 16.38
CA ASP A 346 9.24 -2.37 15.32
C ASP A 346 9.56 -0.94 14.88
N ALA A 347 9.92 -0.03 15.79
CA ALA A 347 10.29 1.34 15.44
C ALA A 347 11.53 1.39 14.53
N VAL A 348 12.55 0.58 14.82
CA VAL A 348 13.75 0.44 13.99
C VAL A 348 13.40 -0.15 12.62
N ARG A 349 12.58 -1.21 12.59
CA ARG A 349 12.12 -1.82 11.33
C ARG A 349 11.34 -0.82 10.47
N LEU A 350 10.42 -0.07 11.07
CA LEU A 350 9.61 0.94 10.39
C LEU A 350 10.47 2.08 9.85
N LYS A 351 11.42 2.60 10.64
CA LYS A 351 12.38 3.61 10.19
C LYS A 351 13.13 3.15 8.94
N ASN A 352 13.67 1.93 8.97
CA ASN A 352 14.43 1.38 7.84
C ASN A 352 13.55 1.17 6.60
N GLY A 353 12.32 0.68 6.78
CA GLY A 353 11.35 0.55 5.68
C GLY A 353 11.02 1.88 5.01
N LEU A 354 10.70 2.90 5.81
CA LEU A 354 10.37 4.24 5.30
C LEU A 354 11.57 4.92 4.63
N LEU A 355 12.79 4.72 5.12
CA LEU A 355 14.00 5.21 4.46
C LEU A 355 14.24 4.55 3.10
N GLU A 356 13.93 3.25 2.98
CA GLU A 356 14.04 2.53 1.70
C GLU A 356 12.95 2.97 0.69
N GLU A 357 11.75 3.27 1.17
CA GLU A 357 10.71 3.90 0.34
C GLU A 357 11.17 5.26 -0.20
N ILE A 358 11.76 6.12 0.64
CA ILE A 358 12.35 7.40 0.21
C ILE A 358 13.46 7.17 -0.83
N ARG A 359 14.33 6.18 -0.62
CA ARG A 359 15.39 5.83 -1.58
C ARG A 359 14.82 5.39 -2.92
N THR A 360 13.76 4.60 -2.91
CA THR A 360 13.06 4.16 -4.13
C THR A 360 12.48 5.35 -4.90
N LEU A 361 11.93 6.35 -4.20
CA LEU A 361 11.46 7.59 -4.83
C LEU A 361 12.61 8.45 -5.39
N GLU A 362 13.74 8.52 -4.69
CA GLU A 362 14.94 9.25 -5.15
C GLU A 362 15.48 8.67 -6.47
N GLN A 363 15.44 7.34 -6.65
CA GLN A 363 15.84 6.70 -7.91
C GLN A 363 14.98 7.13 -9.11
N LYS A 364 13.72 7.50 -8.87
CA LYS A 364 12.81 8.02 -9.91
C LYS A 364 13.11 9.48 -10.30
N LYS A 365 14.06 10.17 -9.65
CA LYS A 365 14.46 11.53 -10.01
C LYS A 365 14.90 11.67 -11.47
N GLY A 366 15.47 10.63 -12.08
CA GLY A 366 15.85 10.65 -13.50
C GLY A 366 14.65 10.76 -14.47
N THR A 367 13.43 10.60 -13.97
CA THR A 367 12.19 10.66 -14.77
C THR A 367 11.57 12.07 -14.84
N ILE A 368 12.10 13.04 -14.10
CA ILE A 368 11.65 14.44 -14.12
C ILE A 368 12.63 15.34 -14.88
N ALA A 369 12.09 16.42 -15.46
CA ALA A 369 12.89 17.38 -16.21
C ALA A 369 14.00 18.02 -15.34
N PRO A 370 15.19 18.30 -15.90
CA PRO A 370 16.36 18.75 -15.15
C PRO A 370 16.10 19.91 -14.18
N GLU A 371 15.28 20.88 -14.60
CA GLU A 371 14.93 22.07 -13.82
C GLU A 371 14.17 21.78 -12.51
N TYR A 372 13.54 20.61 -12.39
CA TYR A 372 12.82 20.19 -11.18
C TYR A 372 13.60 19.19 -10.32
N GLN A 373 14.71 18.64 -10.82
CA GLN A 373 15.48 17.61 -10.12
C GLN A 373 16.07 18.11 -8.79
N GLU A 374 16.57 19.35 -8.77
CA GLU A 374 17.13 19.97 -7.56
C GLU A 374 16.06 20.22 -6.50
N GLN A 375 14.90 20.75 -6.92
CA GLN A 375 13.76 20.98 -6.02
C GLN A 375 13.25 19.67 -5.43
N PHE A 376 13.22 18.59 -6.22
CA PHE A 376 12.81 17.27 -5.71
C PHE A 376 13.83 16.71 -4.73
N GLN A 377 15.13 16.89 -4.99
CA GLN A 377 16.19 16.47 -4.09
C GLN A 377 16.11 17.17 -2.73
N LEU A 378 15.78 18.46 -2.68
CA LEU A 378 15.56 19.17 -1.42
C LEU A 378 14.44 18.53 -0.60
N LYS A 379 13.31 18.20 -1.24
CA LYS A 379 12.21 17.51 -0.56
C LYS A 379 12.60 16.12 -0.06
N ILE A 380 13.36 15.36 -0.85
CA ILE A 380 13.90 14.06 -0.44
C ILE A 380 14.77 14.20 0.82
N ASN A 381 15.65 15.20 0.83
CA ASN A 381 16.52 15.46 1.97
C ASN A 381 15.71 15.85 3.22
N GLU A 382 14.70 16.71 3.08
CA GLU A 382 13.80 17.05 4.18
C GLU A 382 13.06 15.82 4.73
N ALA A 383 12.48 15.00 3.87
CA ALA A 383 11.76 13.79 4.27
C ALA A 383 12.71 12.80 4.97
N ARG A 384 13.89 12.57 4.40
CA ARG A 384 14.94 11.71 4.99
C ARG A 384 15.33 12.20 6.37
N ASN A 385 15.55 13.50 6.54
CA ASN A 385 15.86 14.10 7.83
C ASN A 385 14.72 13.89 8.84
N ARG A 386 13.46 14.15 8.45
CA ARG A 386 12.29 13.94 9.33
C ARG A 386 12.17 12.49 9.79
N ILE A 387 12.31 11.51 8.89
CA ILE A 387 12.29 10.07 9.23
C ILE A 387 13.48 9.69 10.12
N SER A 388 14.67 10.19 9.80
CA SER A 388 15.89 9.88 10.55
C SER A 388 15.84 10.43 11.98
N SER A 389 15.26 11.61 12.17
CA SER A 389 15.07 12.24 13.49
C SER A 389 13.91 11.68 14.29
N ALA A 390 13.02 10.87 13.70
CA ALA A 390 11.87 10.28 14.40
C ALA A 390 12.27 9.25 15.46
N LEU A 391 13.41 8.58 15.26
CA LEU A 391 14.03 7.70 16.25
C LEU A 391 15.47 8.17 16.52
N PRO A 392 15.76 8.74 17.71
CA PRO A 392 17.09 9.18 18.07
C PRO A 392 18.13 8.06 17.97
N GLU A 393 19.32 8.36 17.44
CA GLU A 393 20.38 7.36 17.22
C GLU A 393 20.86 6.70 18.53
N ASN A 394 20.88 7.46 19.63
CA ASN A 394 21.22 6.95 20.96
C ASN A 394 20.18 5.93 21.48
N VAL A 395 18.89 6.12 21.14
CA VAL A 395 17.82 5.17 21.46
C VAL A 395 18.01 3.88 20.67
N GLU A 396 18.28 3.98 19.37
CA GLU A 396 18.50 2.83 18.49
C GLU A 396 19.72 2.00 18.93
N LYS A 397 20.85 2.66 19.23
CA LYS A 397 22.06 2.01 19.76
C LYS A 397 21.80 1.27 21.08
N LEU A 398 21.08 1.89 22.02
CA LEU A 398 20.76 1.25 23.29
C LEU A 398 19.90 -0.01 23.10
N GLY A 399 18.95 0.02 22.17
CA GLY A 399 18.15 -1.15 21.78
C GLY A 399 18.99 -2.32 21.28
N GLN A 400 19.95 -2.04 20.40
CA GLN A 400 20.87 -3.05 19.87
C GLN A 400 21.77 -3.63 20.97
N GLU A 401 22.28 -2.78 21.86
CA GLU A 401 23.10 -3.23 22.99
C GLU A 401 22.32 -4.14 23.95
N LEU A 402 21.05 -3.83 24.24
CA LEU A 402 20.17 -4.69 25.04
C LEU A 402 19.87 -6.03 24.34
N ASN A 403 19.58 -6.01 23.03
CA ASN A 403 19.36 -7.23 22.25
C ASN A 403 20.61 -8.13 22.14
N SER A 404 21.79 -7.58 22.40
CA SER A 404 23.05 -8.35 22.40
C SER A 404 23.27 -9.18 23.68
N ILE A 405 22.48 -8.96 24.74
CA ILE A 405 22.58 -9.69 26.00
C ILE A 405 21.97 -11.07 25.83
N LYS A 406 22.76 -12.12 26.11
CA LYS A 406 22.38 -13.52 25.92
C LYS A 406 22.46 -14.29 27.24
N PRO A 407 21.40 -14.31 28.07
CA PRO A 407 21.36 -15.05 29.33
C PRO A 407 21.69 -16.55 29.17
N GLU A 408 21.47 -17.10 27.97
CA GLU A 408 21.76 -18.50 27.61
C GLU A 408 23.24 -18.86 27.80
N GLN A 409 24.16 -17.89 27.73
CA GLN A 409 25.59 -18.12 27.99
C GLN A 409 25.84 -18.67 29.41
N ILE A 410 25.03 -18.25 30.39
CA ILE A 410 25.09 -18.78 31.76
C ILE A 410 24.64 -20.24 31.79
N LYS A 411 23.54 -20.57 31.09
CA LYS A 411 23.04 -21.96 31.02
C LYS A 411 24.03 -22.91 30.34
N GLN A 412 24.72 -22.41 29.31
CA GLN A 412 25.71 -23.17 28.53
C GLN A 412 27.05 -23.39 29.23
N SER A 413 27.29 -22.71 30.37
CA SER A 413 28.54 -22.83 31.12
C SER A 413 28.73 -24.24 31.68
N LYS A 414 29.92 -24.82 31.46
CA LYS A 414 30.25 -26.19 31.89
C LYS A 414 30.66 -26.26 33.35
N THR A 415 31.30 -25.19 33.81
CA THR A 415 31.80 -25.06 35.18
C THR A 415 31.02 -23.97 35.94
N LEU A 416 31.05 -24.05 37.26
CA LEU A 416 30.46 -23.01 38.11
C LEU A 416 31.21 -21.68 37.96
N ARG A 417 32.52 -21.73 37.76
CA ARG A 417 33.35 -20.53 37.56
C ARG A 417 32.96 -19.79 36.28
N GLU A 418 32.78 -20.51 35.18
CA GLU A 418 32.28 -19.94 33.93
C GLU A 418 30.90 -19.30 34.10
N ALA A 419 29.97 -20.01 34.75
CA ALA A 419 28.61 -19.50 34.99
C ALA A 419 28.62 -18.20 35.81
N ASN A 420 29.44 -18.14 36.87
CA ASN A 420 29.58 -16.95 37.71
C ASN A 420 30.20 -15.77 36.95
N ASN A 421 31.26 -16.02 36.18
CA ASN A 421 31.90 -14.98 35.35
C ASN A 421 30.92 -14.40 34.32
N HIS A 422 30.13 -15.26 33.66
CA HIS A 422 29.09 -14.82 32.72
C HIS A 422 27.98 -14.03 33.43
N PHE A 423 27.54 -14.49 34.59
CA PHE A 423 26.54 -13.78 35.41
C PHE A 423 27.01 -12.38 35.80
N GLU A 424 28.23 -12.23 36.33
CA GLU A 424 28.81 -10.92 36.68
C GLU A 424 28.95 -10.03 35.44
N THR A 425 29.46 -10.57 34.33
CA THR A 425 29.62 -9.81 33.08
C THR A 425 28.29 -9.29 32.54
N LEU A 426 27.27 -10.15 32.50
CA LEU A 426 25.94 -9.76 31.99
C LEU A 426 25.26 -8.79 32.95
N THR A 427 25.38 -8.98 34.27
CA THR A 427 24.80 -8.07 35.28
C THR A 427 25.41 -6.67 35.19
N ASN A 428 26.74 -6.58 35.12
CA ASN A 428 27.43 -5.29 34.96
C ASN A 428 27.01 -4.59 33.66
N LYS A 429 26.92 -5.33 32.56
CA LYS A 429 26.45 -4.77 31.28
C LYS A 429 25.00 -4.29 31.36
N ILE A 430 24.11 -5.03 32.02
CA ILE A 430 22.73 -4.58 32.22
C ILE A 430 22.70 -3.28 33.04
N GLN A 431 23.53 -3.17 34.07
CA GLN A 431 23.61 -1.96 34.89
C GLN A 431 24.13 -0.75 34.11
N GLU A 432 25.18 -0.92 33.30
CA GLU A 432 25.65 0.13 32.38
C GLU A 432 24.55 0.60 31.42
N LEU A 433 23.75 -0.33 30.88
CA LEU A 433 22.64 -0.01 29.98
C LEU A 433 21.50 0.71 30.71
N GLU A 434 21.24 0.37 31.97
CA GLU A 434 20.27 1.06 32.81
C GLU A 434 20.70 2.51 33.13
N GLU A 435 22.00 2.74 33.35
CA GLU A 435 22.55 4.08 33.49
C GLU A 435 22.42 4.89 32.18
N LYS A 436 22.79 4.29 31.04
CA LYS A 436 22.62 4.93 29.72
C LYS A 436 21.15 5.25 29.43
N LYS A 437 20.21 4.37 29.80
CA LYS A 437 18.77 4.61 29.68
C LYS A 437 18.35 5.92 30.38
N ASN A 438 18.91 6.23 31.55
CA ASN A 438 18.56 7.45 32.29
C ASN A 438 18.96 8.74 31.56
N THR A 439 19.82 8.66 30.53
CA THR A 439 20.18 9.80 29.66
C THR A 439 19.19 10.02 28.51
N LEU A 440 18.22 9.12 28.33
CA LEU A 440 17.21 9.21 27.27
C LEU A 440 16.01 10.07 27.70
N PRO A 441 15.25 10.61 26.74
CA PRO A 441 13.96 11.26 27.03
C PRO A 441 12.98 10.32 27.75
N GLU A 442 12.19 10.85 28.70
CA GLU A 442 11.25 10.09 29.56
C GLU A 442 10.36 9.11 28.78
N LYS A 443 9.86 9.53 27.60
CA LYS A 443 9.00 8.69 26.75
C LYS A 443 9.61 7.35 26.34
N TYR A 444 10.94 7.23 26.33
CA TYR A 444 11.65 5.99 26.00
C TYR A 444 12.12 5.23 27.25
N GLN A 445 12.26 5.91 28.39
CA GLN A 445 12.80 5.29 29.61
C GLN A 445 11.92 4.13 30.09
N ALA A 446 10.59 4.29 30.08
CA ALA A 446 9.65 3.24 30.49
C ALA A 446 9.79 1.97 29.63
N LYS A 447 9.90 2.14 28.30
CA LYS A 447 10.05 1.03 27.33
C LYS A 447 11.33 0.23 27.53
N PHE A 448 12.43 0.92 27.85
CA PHE A 448 13.69 0.26 28.15
C PHE A 448 13.72 -0.38 29.53
N GLN A 449 13.00 0.17 30.50
CA GLN A 449 12.93 -0.39 31.85
C GLN A 449 12.32 -1.79 31.82
N GLU A 450 11.19 -2.00 31.13
CA GLU A 450 10.56 -3.31 31.02
C GLU A 450 11.51 -4.37 30.43
N LYS A 451 12.25 -4.00 29.36
CA LYS A 451 13.23 -4.90 28.72
C LYS A 451 14.42 -5.19 29.63
N ILE A 452 14.91 -4.19 30.36
CA ILE A 452 15.98 -4.35 31.36
C ILE A 452 15.52 -5.29 32.49
N ASP A 453 14.31 -5.09 33.01
CA ASP A 453 13.77 -5.92 34.10
C ASP A 453 13.59 -7.37 33.66
N THR A 454 13.08 -7.57 32.43
CA THR A 454 12.97 -8.91 31.81
C THR A 454 14.34 -9.57 31.66
N LEU A 455 15.37 -8.82 31.23
CA LEU A 455 16.74 -9.34 31.11
C LEU A 455 17.34 -9.66 32.47
N LYS A 456 17.16 -8.80 33.49
CA LYS A 456 17.60 -9.05 34.88
C LYS A 456 16.98 -10.35 35.39
N GLN A 457 15.67 -10.52 35.21
CA GLN A 457 14.97 -11.73 35.63
C GLN A 457 15.49 -12.98 34.90
N SER A 458 15.72 -12.89 33.58
CA SER A 458 16.23 -14.01 32.78
C SER A 458 17.67 -14.41 33.16
N VAL A 459 18.54 -13.42 33.39
CA VAL A 459 19.92 -13.62 33.88
C VAL A 459 19.91 -14.28 35.27
N ASN A 460 19.11 -13.76 36.21
CA ASN A 460 18.96 -14.33 37.55
C ASN A 460 18.42 -15.76 37.50
N THR A 461 17.35 -16.01 36.75
CA THR A 461 16.76 -17.35 36.62
C THR A 461 17.76 -18.35 36.04
N SER A 462 18.52 -17.92 35.02
CA SER A 462 19.55 -18.75 34.39
C SER A 462 20.68 -19.10 35.34
N PHE A 463 21.03 -18.18 36.25
CA PHE A 463 22.03 -18.41 37.27
C PHE A 463 21.50 -19.26 38.44
N ASP A 464 20.27 -19.02 38.91
CA ASP A 464 19.62 -19.81 39.97
C ASP A 464 19.52 -21.29 39.60
N ASP A 465 19.25 -21.59 38.33
CA ASP A 465 19.28 -22.97 37.83
C ASP A 465 20.67 -23.62 37.97
N LYS A 466 21.75 -22.86 37.81
CA LYS A 466 23.13 -23.32 38.05
C LYS A 466 23.44 -23.42 39.55
N VAL A 467 22.89 -22.54 40.38
CA VAL A 467 23.02 -22.61 41.85
C VAL A 467 22.38 -23.88 42.41
N LYS A 468 21.25 -24.35 41.88
CA LYS A 468 20.65 -25.64 42.27
C LYS A 468 21.56 -26.84 41.98
N VAL A 469 22.22 -26.83 40.81
CA VAL A 469 23.20 -27.87 40.46
C VAL A 469 24.40 -27.81 41.42
N ARG A 470 24.86 -26.60 41.77
CA ARG A 470 25.91 -26.39 42.79
C ARG A 470 25.51 -26.96 44.15
N GLU A 471 24.27 -26.78 44.59
CA GLU A 471 23.81 -27.29 45.87
C GLU A 471 23.88 -28.82 45.93
N THR A 472 23.48 -29.50 44.85
CA THR A 472 23.66 -30.96 44.69
C THR A 472 25.15 -31.36 44.75
N VAL A 473 26.04 -30.59 44.11
CA VAL A 473 27.49 -30.80 44.17
C VAL A 473 28.03 -30.61 45.61
N GLU A 474 27.53 -29.63 46.36
CA GLU A 474 27.90 -29.42 47.76
C GLU A 474 27.39 -30.53 48.70
N GLN A 475 26.20 -31.08 48.44
CA GLN A 475 25.70 -32.27 49.14
C GLN A 475 26.62 -33.48 48.90
N ILE A 476 27.06 -33.69 47.65
CA ILE A 476 28.04 -34.73 47.31
C ILE A 476 29.36 -34.50 48.06
N ARG A 477 29.82 -33.24 48.15
CA ARG A 477 31.04 -32.89 48.90
C ARG A 477 30.91 -33.27 50.37
N ARG A 478 29.81 -32.88 51.04
CA ARG A 478 29.55 -33.22 52.45
C ARG A 478 29.51 -34.73 52.66
N ALA A 479 28.78 -35.46 51.82
CA ALA A 479 28.72 -36.93 51.88
C ALA A 479 30.11 -37.57 51.76
N ALA A 480 30.94 -37.07 50.84
CA ALA A 480 32.30 -37.57 50.63
C ALA A 480 33.21 -37.28 51.84
N THR A 481 33.12 -36.07 52.41
CA THR A 481 33.84 -35.68 53.63
C THR A 481 33.45 -36.56 54.81
N ASP A 482 32.16 -36.68 55.09
CA ASP A 482 31.64 -37.43 56.23
C ASP A 482 32.01 -38.93 56.13
N TYR A 483 31.89 -39.50 54.93
CA TYR A 483 32.29 -40.88 54.69
C TYR A 483 33.79 -41.11 54.89
N LEU A 484 34.65 -40.20 54.41
CA LEU A 484 36.10 -40.32 54.59
C LEU A 484 36.50 -40.15 56.06
N GLU A 485 35.91 -39.21 56.78
CA GLU A 485 36.13 -39.05 58.22
C GLU A 485 35.75 -40.30 59.00
N TRP A 486 34.56 -40.84 58.73
CA TRP A 486 34.12 -42.09 59.35
C TRP A 486 35.04 -43.25 58.99
N SER A 487 35.36 -43.42 57.70
CA SER A 487 36.16 -44.54 57.24
C SER A 487 37.60 -44.48 57.76
N ASN A 488 38.19 -43.29 57.90
CA ASN A 488 39.55 -43.13 58.43
C ASN A 488 39.64 -43.47 59.92
N LYS A 489 38.59 -43.17 60.69
CA LYS A 489 38.49 -43.53 62.12
C LYS A 489 38.30 -45.04 62.32
N ASN A 490 37.52 -45.69 61.45
CA ASN A 490 37.10 -47.08 61.64
C ASN A 490 37.94 -48.12 60.87
N ALA A 491 38.74 -47.72 59.88
CA ALA A 491 39.59 -48.64 59.14
C ALA A 491 40.89 -49.03 59.87
N LYS A 492 41.23 -48.39 61.01
CA LYS A 492 42.43 -48.69 61.80
C LYS A 492 42.09 -49.67 62.94
N GLY A 493 42.41 -50.94 62.74
CA GLY A 493 42.32 -51.97 63.79
C GLY A 493 41.86 -53.32 63.25
N PHE A 494 42.68 -54.35 63.44
CA PHE A 494 42.49 -55.76 63.08
C PHE A 494 42.92 -56.20 61.66
N ARG A 495 43.58 -57.37 61.59
CA ARG A 495 44.38 -57.90 60.46
C ARG A 495 43.63 -58.25 59.16
N PHE A 496 42.41 -57.74 58.95
CA PHE A 496 41.63 -57.80 57.70
C PHE A 496 40.64 -56.62 57.54
N SER A 497 40.74 -55.58 58.38
CA SER A 497 39.78 -54.46 58.42
C SER A 497 39.78 -53.58 57.15
N PHE A 498 40.89 -53.58 56.40
CA PHE A 498 40.97 -52.87 55.11
C PHE A 498 40.09 -53.51 54.02
N LEU A 499 39.79 -54.81 54.11
CA LEU A 499 38.87 -55.53 53.22
C LEU A 499 37.40 -55.31 53.62
N SER A 500 37.10 -55.11 54.91
CA SER A 500 35.73 -54.88 55.41
C SER A 500 35.25 -53.43 55.31
N HIS A 501 36.16 -52.46 55.18
CA HIS A 501 35.85 -51.02 55.17
C HIS A 501 36.10 -50.33 53.82
N GLY A 502 35.83 -51.05 52.72
CA GLY A 502 35.58 -50.49 51.37
C GLY A 502 36.63 -49.52 50.81
N SER A 503 37.81 -50.03 50.46
CA SER A 503 38.88 -49.28 49.75
C SER A 503 38.36 -48.49 48.55
N TYR A 504 37.50 -49.12 47.73
CA TYR A 504 36.87 -48.49 46.58
C TYR A 504 36.02 -47.26 46.95
N GLY A 505 35.23 -47.31 48.02
CA GLY A 505 34.43 -46.17 48.45
C GLY A 505 35.27 -44.97 48.88
N ARG A 506 36.44 -45.22 49.51
CA ARG A 506 37.38 -44.15 49.92
C ARG A 506 38.03 -43.51 48.70
N GLU A 507 38.43 -44.31 47.72
CA GLU A 507 38.95 -43.82 46.45
C GLU A 507 37.94 -42.94 45.72
N GLN A 508 36.68 -43.38 45.61
CA GLN A 508 35.63 -42.59 44.96
C GLN A 508 35.29 -41.31 45.73
N ALA A 509 35.23 -41.35 47.06
CA ALA A 509 35.00 -40.15 47.87
C ALA A 509 36.14 -39.14 47.71
N GLN A 510 37.39 -39.59 47.74
CA GLN A 510 38.54 -38.71 47.52
C GLN A 510 38.56 -38.15 46.10
N LYS A 511 38.23 -38.97 45.09
CA LYS A 511 38.10 -38.54 43.68
C LYS A 511 37.05 -37.43 43.54
N LEU A 512 35.87 -37.60 44.15
CA LEU A 512 34.81 -36.58 44.14
C LEU A 512 35.27 -35.29 44.82
N LEU A 513 35.92 -35.36 45.99
CA LEU A 513 36.46 -34.16 46.64
C LEU A 513 37.48 -33.43 45.77
N THR A 514 38.43 -34.15 45.15
CA THR A 514 39.42 -33.55 44.24
C THR A 514 38.75 -32.90 43.03
N MET A 515 37.74 -33.56 42.44
CA MET A 515 36.97 -33.01 41.32
C MET A 515 36.21 -31.74 41.71
N ILE A 516 35.60 -31.72 42.90
CA ILE A 516 34.83 -30.57 43.41
C ILE A 516 35.74 -29.39 43.78
N GLN A 517 36.92 -29.66 44.33
CA GLN A 517 37.90 -28.62 44.66
C GLN A 517 38.52 -27.97 43.42
N ASN A 518 38.52 -28.66 42.28
CA ASN A 518 39.00 -28.10 41.02
C ASN A 518 37.87 -27.28 40.34
N PRO A 519 37.99 -25.93 40.27
CA PRO A 519 36.96 -25.06 39.69
C PRO A 519 36.75 -25.27 38.19
N ASP A 520 37.68 -25.95 37.51
CA ASP A 520 37.63 -26.28 36.09
C ASP A 520 36.89 -27.60 35.79
N THR A 521 36.47 -28.34 36.81
CA THR A 521 35.76 -29.60 36.58
C THR A 521 34.31 -29.34 36.14
N PRO A 522 33.85 -29.90 35.00
CA PRO A 522 32.47 -29.78 34.59
C PRO A 522 31.51 -30.39 35.62
N MET A 523 30.43 -29.69 35.95
CA MET A 523 29.46 -30.15 36.96
C MET A 523 28.83 -31.49 36.58
N ALA A 524 28.52 -31.70 35.29
CA ALA A 524 28.05 -32.99 34.77
C ALA A 524 29.02 -34.16 35.04
N ASN A 525 30.34 -33.92 35.02
CA ASN A 525 31.32 -34.97 35.31
C ASN A 525 31.33 -35.34 36.80
N ILE A 526 31.15 -34.37 37.69
CA ILE A 526 31.01 -34.61 39.14
C ILE A 526 29.76 -35.45 39.39
N LEU A 527 28.63 -35.06 38.80
CA LEU A 527 27.36 -35.80 38.91
C LEU A 527 27.45 -37.22 38.33
N LYS A 528 28.13 -37.41 37.21
CA LYS A 528 28.38 -38.74 36.61
C LYS A 528 29.20 -39.64 37.53
N VAL A 529 30.29 -39.12 38.10
CA VAL A 529 31.13 -39.89 39.03
C VAL A 529 30.35 -40.21 40.31
N ALA A 530 29.53 -39.28 40.80
CA ALA A 530 28.63 -39.57 41.92
C ALA A 530 27.64 -40.69 41.56
N ASN A 531 26.97 -40.61 40.41
CA ASN A 531 26.02 -41.62 39.95
C ASN A 531 26.67 -43.01 39.73
N GLU A 532 27.87 -43.04 39.15
CA GLU A 532 28.66 -44.27 39.02
C GLU A 532 28.97 -44.86 40.39
N THR A 533 29.39 -44.03 41.33
CA THR A 533 29.68 -44.43 42.72
C THR A 533 28.46 -45.04 43.40
N VAL A 534 27.26 -44.52 43.15
CA VAL A 534 26.00 -45.08 43.68
C VAL A 534 25.76 -46.50 43.15
N LYS A 535 25.99 -46.71 41.85
CA LYS A 535 25.78 -48.00 41.17
C LYS A 535 26.78 -49.06 41.62
N THR A 536 28.05 -48.69 41.79
CA THR A 536 29.15 -49.63 42.04
C THR A 536 29.45 -49.86 43.52
N SER A 537 29.11 -48.91 44.40
CA SER A 537 29.32 -49.07 45.85
C SER A 537 28.55 -50.26 46.41
N GLY A 538 29.01 -50.87 47.51
CA GLY A 538 28.25 -51.89 48.24
C GLY A 538 26.95 -51.36 48.88
N THR A 539 26.21 -52.22 49.58
CA THR A 539 25.00 -51.88 50.35
C THR A 539 25.21 -52.02 51.86
N ASN A 540 26.44 -52.22 52.33
CA ASN A 540 26.76 -52.36 53.76
C ASN A 540 26.33 -51.12 54.56
N LYS A 541 26.12 -51.29 55.86
CA LYS A 541 25.58 -50.23 56.76
C LYS A 541 26.29 -48.89 56.71
N ASN A 542 27.56 -48.88 56.31
CA ASN A 542 28.38 -47.68 56.16
C ASN A 542 28.99 -47.57 54.76
N SER A 543 28.30 -48.00 53.70
CA SER A 543 28.77 -47.79 52.33
C SER A 543 28.65 -46.32 51.93
N PHE A 544 29.57 -45.82 51.11
CA PHE A 544 29.57 -44.42 50.65
C PHE A 544 28.25 -44.02 49.96
N SER A 545 27.62 -44.95 49.22
CA SER A 545 26.29 -44.75 48.64
C SER A 545 25.20 -44.37 49.65
N ARG A 546 25.30 -44.78 50.92
CA ARG A 546 24.35 -44.38 51.96
C ARG A 546 24.60 -42.95 52.44
N TYR A 547 25.87 -42.55 52.56
CA TYR A 547 26.21 -41.15 52.87
C TYR A 547 25.73 -40.21 51.76
N LEU A 548 25.85 -40.63 50.49
CA LEU A 548 25.29 -39.89 49.36
C LEU A 548 23.76 -39.81 49.43
N TYR A 549 23.07 -40.89 49.79
CA TYR A 549 21.61 -40.87 49.99
C TYR A 549 21.21 -39.87 51.06
N ASP A 550 21.82 -39.99 52.24
CA ASP A 550 21.46 -39.22 53.42
C ASP A 550 21.65 -37.72 53.14
N GLU A 551 22.70 -37.29 52.44
CA GLU A 551 22.86 -35.87 52.09
C GLU A 551 21.92 -35.39 50.95
N LEU A 552 21.71 -36.18 49.90
CA LEU A 552 20.89 -35.78 48.74
C LEU A 552 19.38 -35.76 49.05
N GLU A 553 18.91 -36.61 49.97
CA GLU A 553 17.49 -36.73 50.34
C GLU A 553 17.12 -35.99 51.63
N GLY A 554 18.04 -35.21 52.21
CA GLY A 554 17.74 -34.37 53.38
C GLY A 554 17.78 -35.10 54.74
N LYS A 555 18.77 -35.98 54.93
CA LYS A 555 19.15 -36.70 56.16
C LYS A 555 18.17 -37.78 56.64
N LYS A 556 17.58 -38.54 55.72
CA LYS A 556 16.96 -39.82 56.04
C LYS A 556 18.05 -40.81 56.46
N GLN A 557 18.26 -41.03 57.76
CA GLN A 557 19.38 -41.84 58.29
C GLN A 557 19.36 -43.29 57.77
N LEU A 558 20.03 -43.57 56.65
CA LEU A 558 20.34 -44.94 56.21
C LEU A 558 21.71 -45.40 56.71
N VAL A 559 22.62 -44.47 56.98
CA VAL A 559 23.93 -44.79 57.57
C VAL A 559 23.75 -45.44 58.95
N GLY A 560 24.44 -46.55 59.20
CA GLY A 560 24.42 -47.28 60.47
C GLY A 560 23.25 -48.26 60.65
N VAL A 561 22.23 -48.24 59.78
CA VAL A 561 21.06 -49.14 59.90
C VAL A 561 21.38 -50.54 59.33
N ASP A 562 21.32 -51.56 60.19
CA ASP A 562 21.48 -52.97 59.83
C ASP A 562 20.16 -53.53 59.24
N SER A 563 20.10 -53.76 57.92
CA SER A 563 19.10 -54.67 57.36
C SER A 563 19.52 -55.25 56.00
N LEU A 564 19.06 -56.48 55.73
CA LEU A 564 19.37 -57.31 54.56
C LEU A 564 18.14 -57.48 53.62
N THR A 565 17.09 -56.67 53.78
CA THR A 565 15.81 -56.81 53.08
C THR A 565 15.66 -55.90 51.84
N GLN A 566 14.67 -56.20 50.99
CA GLN A 566 14.38 -55.60 49.67
C GLN A 566 14.48 -54.06 49.56
N ASN A 567 14.28 -53.33 50.66
CA ASN A 567 14.40 -51.86 50.74
C ASN A 567 15.77 -51.29 50.33
N PHE A 568 16.86 -52.07 50.35
CA PHE A 568 18.20 -51.57 49.98
C PHE A 568 18.48 -51.50 48.47
N LYS A 569 17.71 -52.19 47.63
CA LYS A 569 17.83 -52.04 46.17
C LYS A 569 17.09 -50.79 45.67
N ASP A 570 16.08 -50.34 46.41
CA ASP A 570 15.22 -49.23 45.99
C ASP A 570 15.89 -47.86 46.15
N TYR A 571 16.64 -47.60 47.23
CA TYR A 571 17.27 -46.28 47.44
C TYR A 571 18.36 -45.97 46.39
N LYS A 572 19.14 -46.98 45.97
CA LYS A 572 20.14 -46.81 44.90
C LYS A 572 19.49 -46.51 43.56
N LYS A 573 18.36 -47.16 43.27
CA LYS A 573 17.57 -46.89 42.08
C LYS A 573 17.03 -45.46 42.11
N GLN A 574 16.47 -45.03 43.25
CA GLN A 574 16.00 -43.66 43.46
C GLN A 574 17.11 -42.61 43.26
N MET A 575 18.27 -42.78 43.92
CA MET A 575 19.41 -41.88 43.75
C MET A 575 19.95 -41.87 42.32
N SER A 576 20.05 -43.05 41.70
CA SER A 576 20.49 -43.14 40.31
C SER A 576 19.51 -42.41 39.39
N THR A 577 18.21 -42.42 39.68
CA THR A 577 17.20 -41.65 38.94
C THR A 577 17.37 -40.14 39.14
N ILE A 578 17.57 -39.68 40.39
CA ILE A 578 17.77 -38.26 40.72
C ILE A 578 19.03 -37.72 40.04
N LEU A 579 20.16 -38.40 40.23
CA LEU A 579 21.44 -38.00 39.64
C LEU A 579 21.40 -38.10 38.12
N HIS A 580 20.74 -39.11 37.55
CA HIS A 580 20.62 -39.21 36.09
C HIS A 580 19.79 -38.05 35.50
N LYS A 581 18.70 -37.66 36.16
CA LYS A 581 17.90 -36.50 35.76
C LYS A 581 18.70 -35.20 35.79
N GLU A 582 19.51 -34.97 36.83
CA GLU A 582 20.38 -33.80 36.91
C GLU A 582 21.53 -33.85 35.89
N ILE A 583 22.08 -35.03 35.60
CA ILE A 583 23.07 -35.22 34.51
C ILE A 583 22.44 -34.86 33.16
N GLU A 584 21.27 -35.42 32.82
CA GLU A 584 20.60 -35.13 31.56
C GLU A 584 20.28 -33.65 31.42
N LYS A 585 19.78 -33.03 32.49
CA LYS A 585 19.49 -31.59 32.54
C LYS A 585 20.75 -30.76 32.27
N GLU A 586 21.85 -31.04 32.97
CA GLU A 586 23.09 -30.28 32.86
C GLU A 586 23.80 -30.54 31.51
N GLU A 587 23.78 -31.76 30.99
CA GLU A 587 24.33 -32.08 29.67
C GLU A 587 23.52 -31.43 28.54
N THR A 588 22.19 -31.40 28.65
CA THR A 588 21.33 -30.72 27.68
C THR A 588 21.58 -29.22 27.69
N ASN A 589 21.69 -28.62 28.88
CA ASN A 589 21.97 -27.20 29.03
C ASN A 589 23.34 -26.79 28.45
N THR A 590 24.34 -27.67 28.54
CA THR A 590 25.74 -27.37 28.14
C THR A 590 26.12 -27.79 26.71
N LYS A 591 25.37 -28.68 26.06
CA LYS A 591 25.62 -29.06 24.65
C LYS A 591 25.10 -28.03 23.63
N GLY A 592 24.36 -27.02 24.07
CA GLY A 592 23.62 -26.11 23.21
C GLY A 592 22.44 -26.84 22.57
N MET A 593 21.26 -26.23 22.59
CA MET A 593 20.16 -26.69 21.74
C MET A 593 20.64 -26.62 20.28
N GLN A 594 20.95 -27.77 19.68
CA GLN A 594 20.89 -27.89 18.24
C GLN A 594 19.41 -27.83 17.87
N VAL A 595 18.98 -26.63 17.45
CA VAL A 595 17.87 -26.47 16.50
C VAL A 595 18.51 -26.26 15.13
#